data_AF-A0AAW8FAP1-F1
#
_entry.id   AF-A0AAW8FAP1-F1
#
_cell.length_a   1.000
_cell.length_b   1.000
_cell.length_c   1.000
_cell.angle_alpha   90.00
_cell.angle_beta   90.00
_cell.angle_gamma   90.00
#
_symmetry.space_group_name_H-M   'P 1'
#
loop_
_entity.id
_entity.type
_entity.pdbx_description
1 polymer ?
#
loop_
_entity_poly.entity_id
_entity_poly.type
_entity_poly.pdbx_seq_one_letter_code
_entity_poly.pdbx_strand_id
1 'polypeptide(L)'
;MWDFVTEELDSGAYGRILRSKGFFTLAGRPQVTGLWSQAGSVARFEPSAARDIEAPYAQELVFIGTQCAQDGLRRALAACLMAPDEDRPLVDPFPAWETYGVDDTCDHEAAAAHAHAAVS
;
A
#
# COMPACT_ATOMS: atom_id res chain seq x y z
N MET A 1 -9.47 6.41 3.14
CA MET A 1 -9.08 5.28 2.25
C MET A 1 -10.10 4.16 2.24
N TRP A 2 -10.46 3.59 3.40
CA TRP A 2 -11.43 2.49 3.47
C TRP A 2 -12.74 2.82 2.73
N ASP A 3 -13.40 3.91 3.12
CA ASP A 3 -14.66 4.36 2.53
C ASP A 3 -14.55 4.61 1.02
N PHE A 4 -13.45 5.22 0.56
CA PHE A 4 -13.17 5.39 -0.86
C PHE A 4 -13.23 4.04 -1.61
N VAL A 5 -12.61 2.99 -1.08
CA VAL A 5 -12.58 1.68 -1.74
C VAL A 5 -13.92 0.95 -1.63
N THR A 6 -14.57 1.00 -0.47
CA THR A 6 -15.78 0.21 -0.20
C THR A 6 -17.07 0.87 -0.66
N GLU A 7 -17.08 2.20 -0.80
CA GLU A 7 -18.29 2.97 -1.08
C GLU A 7 -18.21 3.74 -2.39
N GLU A 8 -17.05 4.30 -2.75
CA GLU A 8 -16.96 5.20 -3.90
C GLU A 8 -16.40 4.54 -5.17
N LEU A 9 -15.47 3.60 -5.05
CA LEU A 9 -14.69 3.12 -6.19
C LEU A 9 -15.55 2.46 -7.30
N ASP A 10 -16.62 1.76 -6.92
CA ASP A 10 -17.57 1.10 -7.83
C ASP A 10 -18.81 1.98 -8.15
N SER A 11 -18.84 3.24 -7.68
CA SER A 11 -19.97 4.16 -7.90
C SER A 11 -20.13 4.62 -9.36
N GLY A 12 -19.09 4.43 -10.18
CA GLY A 12 -19.00 4.97 -11.54
C GLY A 12 -18.49 6.42 -11.61
N ALA A 13 -18.29 7.10 -10.48
CA ALA A 13 -17.74 8.46 -10.43
C ALA A 13 -16.34 8.58 -11.06
N TYR A 14 -15.61 7.47 -11.13
CA TYR A 14 -14.25 7.38 -11.63
C TYR A 14 -14.14 6.64 -12.98
N GLY A 15 -15.26 6.48 -13.69
CA GLY A 15 -15.40 5.55 -14.81
C GLY A 15 -15.72 4.14 -14.32
N ARG A 16 -15.70 3.16 -15.23
CA ARG A 16 -15.98 1.76 -14.86
C ARG A 16 -14.69 1.06 -14.50
N ILE A 17 -14.39 0.96 -13.21
CA ILE A 17 -13.24 0.22 -12.68
C ILE A 17 -13.61 -1.27 -12.62
N LEU A 18 -12.86 -2.11 -13.32
CA LEU A 18 -13.08 -3.56 -13.34
C LEU A 18 -12.22 -4.25 -12.27
N ARG A 19 -10.97 -3.80 -12.12
CA ARG A 19 -10.03 -4.27 -11.10
C ARG A 19 -9.11 -3.15 -10.66
N SER A 20 -8.58 -3.28 -9.46
CA SER A 20 -7.44 -2.50 -9.00
C SER A 20 -6.57 -3.34 -8.07
N LYS A 21 -5.27 -3.05 -8.06
CA LYS A 21 -4.30 -3.77 -7.24
C LYS A 21 -3.14 -2.84 -6.91
N GLY A 22 -2.44 -3.14 -5.83
CA GLY A 22 -1.13 -2.55 -5.60
C GLY A 22 -0.73 -2.57 -4.14
N PHE A 23 0.27 -1.77 -3.81
CA PHE A 23 0.82 -1.65 -2.47
C PHE A 23 0.46 -0.30 -1.87
N PHE A 24 0.26 -0.28 -0.55
CA PHE A 24 -0.03 0.93 0.19
C PHE A 24 0.53 0.82 1.60
N THR A 25 0.66 1.97 2.25
CA THR A 25 1.06 2.07 3.65
C THR A 25 -0.06 2.75 4.42
N LEU A 26 -0.31 2.30 5.65
CA LEU A 26 -1.29 2.90 6.54
C LEU A 26 -0.54 3.68 7.61
N ALA A 27 -0.91 4.94 7.80
CA ALA A 27 -0.42 5.72 8.94
C ALA A 27 -0.65 4.95 10.24
N GLY A 28 -1.82 4.31 10.38
CA GLY A 28 -2.19 3.44 11.50
C GLY A 28 -1.33 2.21 11.75
N ARG A 29 -0.64 1.70 10.72
CA ARG A 29 0.13 0.45 10.75
C ARG A 29 1.54 0.69 10.18
N PRO A 30 2.39 1.45 10.88
CA PRO A 30 3.62 2.02 10.30
C PRO A 30 4.72 0.99 9.98
N GLN A 31 4.61 -0.23 10.49
CA GLN A 31 5.62 -1.29 10.36
C GLN A 31 5.36 -2.25 9.20
N VAL A 32 4.24 -2.12 8.48
CA VAL A 32 3.81 -3.12 7.50
C VAL A 32 3.30 -2.47 6.23
N THR A 33 3.71 -3.02 5.09
CA THR A 33 3.16 -2.68 3.77
C THR A 33 1.94 -3.53 3.50
N GLY A 34 0.84 -2.89 3.11
CA GLY A 34 -0.40 -3.55 2.73
C GLY A 34 -0.45 -3.88 1.24
N LEU A 35 -1.12 -4.98 0.91
CA LEU A 35 -1.53 -5.34 -0.44
C LEU A 35 -3.02 -5.06 -0.62
N TRP A 36 -3.35 -4.29 -1.64
CA TRP A 36 -4.69 -4.06 -2.14
C TRP A 36 -4.97 -5.03 -3.28
N SER A 37 -6.11 -5.73 -3.24
CA SER A 37 -6.69 -6.38 -4.42
C SER A 37 -8.21 -6.17 -4.50
N GLN A 38 -8.71 -5.65 -5.61
CA GLN A 38 -10.13 -5.39 -5.84
C GLN A 38 -10.59 -5.88 -7.22
N ALA A 39 -11.79 -6.44 -7.29
CA ALA A 39 -12.48 -6.81 -8.52
C ALA A 39 -14.00 -6.64 -8.35
N GLY A 40 -14.64 -5.88 -9.25
CA GLY A 40 -16.05 -5.50 -9.10
C GLY A 40 -16.31 -4.80 -7.75
N SER A 41 -17.37 -5.17 -7.04
CA SER A 41 -17.70 -4.57 -5.73
C SER A 41 -16.89 -5.13 -4.55
N VAL A 42 -15.94 -6.05 -4.79
CA VAL A 42 -15.21 -6.75 -3.72
C VAL A 42 -13.77 -6.26 -3.66
N ALA A 43 -13.34 -5.86 -2.47
CA ALA A 43 -11.96 -5.51 -2.16
C ALA A 43 -11.40 -6.37 -1.02
N ARG A 44 -10.10 -6.63 -1.05
CA ARG A 44 -9.34 -7.30 -0.01
C ARG A 44 -8.07 -6.52 0.29
N PHE A 45 -7.72 -6.48 1.58
CA PHE A 45 -6.51 -5.86 2.10
C PHE A 45 -5.76 -6.85 3.00
N GLU A 46 -4.52 -7.15 2.63
CA GLU A 46 -3.68 -8.16 3.29
C GLU A 46 -2.32 -7.56 3.67
N PRO A 47 -1.63 -8.07 4.71
CA PRO A 47 -0.24 -7.71 4.92
C PRO A 47 0.62 -8.32 3.81
N SER A 48 1.60 -7.55 3.31
CA SER A 48 2.51 -8.02 2.25
C SER A 48 3.94 -8.23 2.75
N ALA A 49 4.49 -7.28 3.50
CA ALA A 49 5.88 -7.29 3.96
C ALA A 49 6.09 -6.32 5.12
N ALA A 50 7.14 -6.52 5.91
CA ALA A 50 7.65 -5.51 6.82
C ALA A 50 8.00 -4.23 6.03
N ARG A 51 7.69 -3.07 6.59
CA ARG A 51 8.03 -1.77 6.00
C ARG A 51 9.41 -1.35 6.48
N ASP A 52 10.25 -0.88 5.57
CA ASP A 52 11.40 -0.07 5.95
C ASP A 52 10.89 1.23 6.60
N ILE A 53 11.15 1.40 7.90
CA ILE A 53 10.67 2.54 8.67
C ILE A 53 11.38 3.84 8.31
N GLU A 54 12.57 3.77 7.71
CA GLU A 54 13.33 4.93 7.25
C GLU A 54 12.86 5.40 5.87
N ALA A 55 12.31 4.49 5.07
CA ALA A 55 11.68 4.83 3.79
C ALA A 55 10.45 5.73 4.01
N PRO A 56 10.10 6.61 3.05
CA PRO A 56 8.87 7.38 3.12
C PRO A 56 7.63 6.48 3.01
N TYR A 57 6.49 6.95 3.52
CA TYR A 57 5.20 6.34 3.21
C TYR A 57 4.96 6.41 1.70
N ALA A 58 4.60 5.27 1.10
CA ALA A 58 4.42 5.15 -0.33
C ALA A 58 3.15 4.37 -0.67
N GLN A 59 2.69 4.58 -1.90
CA GLN A 59 1.64 3.81 -2.54
C GLN A 59 2.00 3.59 -4.01
N GLU A 60 1.69 2.41 -4.52
CA GLU A 60 1.80 2.08 -5.94
C GLU A 60 0.57 1.29 -6.31
N LEU A 61 -0.33 1.90 -7.08
CA LEU A 61 -1.65 1.35 -7.40
C LEU A 61 -1.87 1.36 -8.90
N VAL A 62 -2.47 0.28 -9.40
CA VAL A 62 -2.97 0.17 -10.78
C VAL A 62 -4.49 0.04 -10.77
N PHE A 63 -5.14 0.76 -11.68
CA PHE A 63 -6.57 0.70 -11.94
C PHE A 63 -6.80 0.24 -13.38
N ILE A 64 -7.65 -0.77 -13.56
CA ILE A 64 -7.96 -1.37 -14.85
C ILE A 64 -9.45 -1.22 -15.07
N GLY A 65 -9.83 -0.58 -16.17
CA GLY A 65 -11.23 -0.25 -16.45
C GLY A 65 -11.45 0.45 -17.78
N THR A 66 -12.66 0.92 -17.99
CA THR A 66 -13.06 1.67 -19.19
C THR A 66 -13.43 3.10 -18.80
N GLN A 67 -12.97 4.08 -19.59
CA GLN A 67 -13.19 5.51 -19.33
C GLN A 67 -12.70 5.95 -17.93
N CYS A 68 -11.58 5.39 -17.47
CA CYS A 68 -11.02 5.71 -16.16
C CYS A 68 -10.72 7.21 -16.04
N ALA A 69 -11.35 7.87 -15.08
CA ALA A 69 -11.14 9.28 -14.79
C ALA A 69 -9.89 9.46 -13.93
N GLN A 70 -8.71 9.42 -14.56
CA GLN A 70 -7.41 9.45 -13.88
C GLN A 70 -7.28 10.58 -12.85
N ASP A 71 -7.65 11.81 -13.20
CA ASP A 71 -7.51 12.95 -12.28
C ASP A 71 -8.48 12.86 -11.10
N GLY A 72 -9.67 12.28 -11.32
CA GLY A 72 -10.63 12.00 -10.25
C GLY A 72 -10.06 11.00 -9.26
N LEU A 73 -9.53 9.87 -9.75
CA LEU A 73 -8.87 8.85 -8.92
C LEU A 73 -7.69 9.43 -8.14
N ARG A 74 -6.83 10.22 -8.80
CA ARG A 74 -5.68 10.87 -8.15
C ARG A 74 -6.12 11.81 -7.04
N ARG A 75 -7.16 12.61 -7.24
CA ARG A 75 -7.70 13.50 -6.20
C ARG A 75 -8.29 12.72 -5.03
N ALA A 76 -9.06 11.68 -5.30
CA ALA A 76 -9.66 10.85 -4.25
C ALA A 76 -8.61 10.12 -3.41
N LEU A 77 -7.56 9.58 -4.06
CA LEU A 77 -6.42 8.99 -3.37
C LEU A 77 -5.61 10.01 -2.57
N ALA A 78 -5.41 11.23 -3.12
CA ALA A 78 -4.74 12.31 -2.41
C ALA A 78 -5.53 12.75 -1.16
N ALA A 79 -6.85 12.79 -1.23
CA ALA A 79 -7.73 13.08 -0.08
C ALA A 79 -7.69 11.97 0.99
N CYS A 80 -7.12 10.79 0.69
CA CYS A 80 -6.90 9.74 1.67
C CYS A 80 -5.56 9.87 2.41
N LEU A 81 -4.67 10.78 2.00
CA LEU A 81 -3.38 11.01 2.64
C LEU A 81 -3.57 11.84 3.90
N MET A 82 -2.84 11.50 4.96
CA MET A 82 -2.79 12.31 6.17
C MET A 82 -1.81 13.47 6.02
N ALA A 83 -2.18 14.63 6.54
CA ALA A 83 -1.25 15.74 6.73
C ALA A 83 -0.35 15.51 7.96
N PRO A 84 0.85 16.13 8.02
CA PRO A 84 1.80 15.90 9.12
C PRO A 84 1.29 16.24 10.53
N ASP A 85 0.33 17.14 10.63
CA ASP A 85 -0.26 17.67 11.87
C ASP A 85 -1.63 17.08 12.19
N GLU A 86 -2.13 16.14 11.38
CA GLU A 86 -3.39 15.45 11.64
C GLU A 86 -3.20 14.33 12.67
N ASP A 87 -4.13 14.28 13.62
CA ASP A 87 -4.24 13.15 14.53
C ASP A 87 -4.68 11.90 13.76
N ARG A 88 -4.06 10.77 14.11
CA ARG A 88 -4.41 9.48 13.53
C ARG A 88 -5.86 9.12 13.86
N PRO A 89 -6.63 8.57 12.90
CA PRO A 89 -7.97 8.07 13.18
C PRO A 89 -7.97 7.08 14.35
N LEU A 90 -8.91 7.26 15.29
CA LEU A 90 -9.07 6.38 16.46
C LEU A 90 -9.57 4.98 16.07
N VAL A 91 -10.27 4.88 14.94
CA VAL A 91 -10.83 3.62 14.44
C VAL A 91 -10.05 3.21 13.21
N ASP A 92 -9.50 2.00 13.25
CA ASP A 92 -8.90 1.33 12.10
C ASP A 92 -9.93 0.37 11.49
N PRO A 93 -10.53 0.70 10.33
CA PRO A 93 -11.57 -0.13 9.71
C PRO A 93 -11.01 -1.32 8.92
N PHE A 94 -9.68 -1.41 8.73
CA PHE A 94 -9.08 -2.49 7.96
C PHE A 94 -9.11 -3.82 8.74
N PRO A 95 -9.23 -4.98 8.05
CA PRO A 95 -9.13 -6.28 8.70
C PRO A 95 -7.87 -6.39 9.55
N ALA A 96 -7.94 -7.12 10.66
CA ALA A 96 -6.75 -7.45 11.44
C ALA A 96 -5.72 -8.17 10.54
N TRP A 97 -4.45 -7.79 10.66
CA TRP A 97 -3.35 -8.45 9.96
C TRP A 97 -2.54 -9.25 10.97
N GLU A 98 -2.38 -10.54 10.73
CA GLU A 98 -1.47 -11.38 11.51
C GLU A 98 -0.04 -11.19 10.97
N THR A 99 0.71 -10.27 11.58
CA THR A 99 2.11 -9.99 11.21
C THR A 99 3.06 -10.73 12.16
N TYR A 100 3.15 -12.06 12.05
CA TYR A 100 4.19 -12.81 12.76
C TYR A 100 5.55 -12.52 12.12
N GLY A 101 6.53 -12.05 12.91
CA GLY A 101 7.93 -11.88 12.47
C GLY A 101 8.31 -10.54 11.81
N VAL A 102 7.46 -9.51 11.85
CA VAL A 102 7.84 -8.16 11.34
C VAL A 102 8.91 -7.47 12.20
N ASP A 103 9.09 -7.92 13.45
CA ASP A 103 10.19 -7.51 14.34
C ASP A 103 11.47 -8.36 14.18
N ASP A 104 11.46 -9.44 13.38
CA ASP A 104 12.69 -10.17 13.05
C ASP A 104 13.42 -9.39 11.94
N THR A 105 14.21 -8.39 12.34
CA THR A 105 15.21 -7.76 11.49
C THR A 105 16.04 -8.84 10.84
N CYS A 106 15.90 -9.01 9.52
CA CYS A 106 16.76 -9.90 8.76
C CYS A 106 18.17 -9.32 8.77
N ASP A 107 19.01 -9.83 9.67
CA ASP A 107 20.48 -9.70 9.60
C ASP A 107 20.95 -10.46 8.35
N HIS A 108 20.81 -9.84 7.18
CA HIS A 108 21.55 -10.25 5.99
C HIS A 108 22.96 -9.65 6.10
N GLU A 109 23.87 -10.40 6.72
CA GLU A 109 25.30 -10.10 6.62
C GLU A 109 25.72 -9.99 5.14
N ALA A 110 26.24 -8.83 4.79
CA ALA A 110 26.99 -8.61 3.57
C ALA A 110 28.33 -9.37 3.64
N ALA A 111 28.33 -10.65 3.27
CA ALA A 111 29.56 -11.42 3.17
C ALA A 111 29.53 -12.38 1.98
N ALA A 112 30.02 -11.90 0.83
CA ALA A 112 31.01 -12.57 -0.04
C ALA A 112 30.86 -12.18 -1.52
N ALA A 113 31.54 -11.11 -1.93
CA ALA A 113 32.06 -10.99 -3.30
C ALA A 113 33.21 -9.95 -3.39
N HIS A 114 34.24 -10.12 -2.56
CA HIS A 114 35.55 -9.52 -2.80
C HIS A 114 36.62 -10.60 -2.85
N ALA A 115 36.76 -11.21 -4.02
CA ALA A 115 37.96 -11.92 -4.44
C ALA A 115 38.06 -11.95 -5.97
N HIS A 116 38.35 -10.82 -6.58
CA HIS A 116 39.14 -10.82 -7.81
C HIS A 116 40.33 -9.89 -7.63
N ALA A 117 41.30 -10.36 -6.83
CA ALA A 117 42.64 -9.80 -6.85
C ALA A 117 43.37 -10.40 -8.05
N ALA A 118 43.85 -9.51 -8.91
CA ALA A 118 44.73 -9.80 -10.03
C ALA A 118 46.14 -10.21 -9.57
N VAL A 119 46.92 -10.69 -10.56
CA VAL A 119 48.40 -10.84 -10.60
C VAL A 119 48.89 -12.19 -10.02
N SER A 120 49.73 -13.00 -10.68
CA SER A 120 50.78 -12.72 -11.69
C SER A 120 51.00 -13.88 -12.66
#